data_AF-A0AAW1KC77-F1
#
_entry.id   AF-A0AAW1KC77-F1
#
_cell.length_a   1.000
_cell.length_b   1.000
_cell.length_c   1.000
_cell.angle_alpha   90.00
_cell.angle_beta   90.00
_cell.angle_gamma   90.00
#
_symmetry.space_group_name_H-M   'P 1'
#
loop_
_entity.id
_entity.type
_entity.pdbx_description
1 polymer ?
#
loop_
_entity_poly.entity_id
_entity_poly.type
_entity_poly.pdbx_seq_one_letter_code
_entity_poly.pdbx_strand_id
1 'polypeptide(L)'
;MDYIKRDECFNSAEIRGAKAAMVSRQEYGDSAIGYVEVKREGPQCIVQCKICPEHRIRSKNYVVCLTVDEANESIVSVECKDCAAAAGGCKHALAFLMWMHRRTEEPSPTEVTSYWKKPRLSSVGTSLKFITASGFIKKTVNPPICDISSFRNELTSVGESSNLTGHLIKYASATYEDAFEKLSLYKLMLRFRNIGGIECDEFIKFAATQMNNSLCTEAEKRTRAQSIAPLWHELRYGRITASKLFEIAHCKTPEGRYGRITASKLFEIAHCKTPEGYFS
;
A
#
# COMPACT_ATOMS: atom_id res chain seq x y z
N MET A 1 -1.12 27.61 2.74
CA MET A 1 -1.13 28.62 3.83
C MET A 1 -1.73 29.98 3.46
N ASP A 2 -1.80 30.37 2.18
CA ASP A 2 -2.33 31.69 1.80
C ASP A 2 -3.83 31.87 2.06
N TYR A 3 -4.59 30.78 2.11
CA TYR A 3 -6.00 30.78 2.52
C TYR A 3 -6.21 31.40 3.91
N ILE A 4 -5.40 31.00 4.90
CA ILE A 4 -5.48 31.50 6.29
C ILE A 4 -5.16 33.00 6.37
N LYS A 5 -4.30 33.51 5.48
CA LYS A 5 -3.95 34.94 5.45
C LYS A 5 -5.08 35.80 4.89
N ARG A 6 -5.90 35.25 4.00
CA ARG A 6 -6.99 35.97 3.31
C ARG A 6 -8.32 35.87 4.04
N ASP A 7 -8.54 34.78 4.75
CA ASP A 7 -9.79 34.55 5.47
C ASP A 7 -9.77 35.26 6.84
N GLU A 8 -10.73 36.16 7.05
CA GLU A 8 -10.86 36.95 8.28
C GLU A 8 -11.19 36.09 9.50
N CYS A 9 -11.84 34.94 9.31
CA CYS A 9 -12.23 34.02 10.38
C CYS A 9 -11.01 33.48 11.13
N PHE A 10 -9.92 33.19 10.41
CA PHE A 10 -8.68 32.69 11.01
C PHE A 10 -7.71 33.80 11.44
N ASN A 11 -8.03 35.05 11.11
CA ASN A 11 -7.28 36.23 11.50
C ASN A 11 -7.90 37.00 12.68
N SER A 12 -9.00 36.48 13.23
CA SER A 12 -9.61 36.99 14.46
C SER A 12 -8.64 36.92 15.64
N ALA A 13 -8.72 37.91 16.54
CA ALA A 13 -7.90 37.94 17.75
C ALA A 13 -8.14 36.72 18.66
N GLU A 14 -9.31 36.10 18.56
CA GLU A 14 -9.69 34.93 19.35
C GLU A 14 -8.98 33.64 18.94
N ILE A 15 -8.56 33.53 17.68
CA ILE A 15 -7.85 32.36 17.14
C ILE A 15 -6.35 32.62 17.07
N ARG A 16 -5.93 33.86 16.77
CA ARG A 16 -4.52 34.23 16.69
C ARG A 16 -3.75 33.99 18.00
N GLY A 17 -2.44 33.79 17.89
CA GLY A 17 -1.55 33.61 19.04
C GLY A 17 -1.55 32.19 19.61
N ALA A 18 -1.70 32.05 20.93
CA ALA A 18 -1.49 30.79 21.65
C ALA A 18 -2.45 29.67 21.22
N LYS A 19 -3.70 30.00 20.88
CA LYS A 19 -4.70 29.02 20.45
C LYS A 19 -4.38 28.45 19.06
N ALA A 20 -4.05 29.29 18.08
CA ALA A 20 -3.55 28.83 16.78
C ALA A 20 -2.30 27.95 16.93
N ALA A 21 -1.33 28.38 17.76
CA ALA A 21 -0.08 27.64 17.98
C ALA A 21 -0.29 26.28 18.66
N MET A 22 -1.28 26.16 19.54
CA MET A 22 -1.64 24.90 20.20
C MET A 22 -2.34 23.94 19.23
N VAL A 23 -3.30 24.45 18.47
CA VAL A 23 -4.12 23.67 17.54
C VAL A 23 -3.33 23.21 16.32
N SER A 24 -2.32 23.98 15.89
CA SER A 24 -1.43 23.59 14.79
C SER A 24 -0.45 22.48 15.14
N ARG A 25 -0.33 22.09 16.42
CA ARG A 25 0.58 21.01 16.86
C ARG A 25 0.20 19.69 16.22
N GLN A 26 1.22 18.89 15.93
CA GLN A 26 1.04 17.59 15.32
C GLN A 26 0.23 16.65 16.22
N GLU A 27 0.68 16.49 17.46
CA GLU A 27 0.07 15.64 18.49
C GLU A 27 -1.42 15.92 18.71
N TYR A 28 -1.81 17.21 18.72
CA TYR A 28 -3.20 17.60 18.90
C TYR A 28 -4.07 17.15 17.71
N GLY A 29 -3.65 17.49 16.48
CA GLY A 29 -4.42 17.11 15.29
C GLY A 29 -4.56 15.60 15.13
N ASP A 30 -3.48 14.85 15.39
CA ASP A 30 -3.45 13.39 15.23
C ASP A 30 -4.29 12.66 16.30
N SER A 31 -4.44 13.26 17.48
CA SER A 31 -5.27 12.70 18.56
C SER A 31 -6.74 13.15 18.49
N ALA A 32 -6.99 14.36 17.99
CA ALA A 32 -8.32 14.95 17.99
C ALA A 32 -9.15 14.57 16.75
N ILE A 33 -8.51 14.28 15.62
CA ILE A 33 -9.18 13.96 14.36
C ILE A 33 -9.40 12.46 14.27
N GLY A 34 -10.67 12.06 14.12
CA GLY A 34 -11.08 10.68 13.92
C GLY A 34 -11.20 10.34 12.42
N TYR A 35 -12.25 9.62 12.07
CA TYR A 35 -12.52 9.22 10.69
C TYR A 35 -12.61 10.41 9.74
N VAL A 36 -11.93 10.28 8.60
CA VAL A 36 -11.92 11.23 7.49
C VAL A 36 -12.46 10.53 6.26
N GLU A 37 -13.39 11.20 5.57
CA GLU A 37 -14.01 10.74 4.34
C GLU A 37 -13.71 11.76 3.23
N VAL A 38 -13.44 11.25 2.03
CA VAL A 38 -13.17 12.06 0.84
C VAL A 38 -14.22 11.75 -0.20
N LYS A 39 -14.80 12.79 -0.79
CA LYS A 39 -15.74 12.71 -1.90
C LYS A 39 -15.26 13.63 -3.02
N ARG A 40 -15.08 13.10 -4.22
CA ARG A 40 -14.78 13.88 -5.42
C ARG A 40 -16.05 14.08 -6.23
N GLU A 41 -16.44 15.32 -6.45
CA GLU A 41 -17.58 15.71 -7.29
C GLU A 41 -17.09 16.66 -8.38
N GLY A 42 -16.78 16.09 -9.55
CA GLY A 42 -16.26 16.85 -10.69
C GLY A 42 -14.92 17.54 -10.36
N PRO A 43 -14.80 18.87 -10.52
CA PRO A 43 -13.57 19.61 -10.20
C PRO A 43 -13.38 19.87 -8.69
N GLN A 44 -14.37 19.54 -7.86
CA GLN A 44 -14.32 19.79 -6.42
C GLN A 44 -14.05 18.51 -5.63
N CYS A 45 -13.17 18.62 -4.64
CA CYS A 45 -12.84 17.59 -3.68
C CYS A 45 -13.30 18.03 -2.29
N ILE A 46 -14.25 17.29 -1.74
CA ILE A 46 -14.87 17.55 -0.44
C ILE A 46 -14.30 16.54 0.54
N VAL A 47 -13.63 17.03 1.58
CA VAL A 47 -13.05 16.21 2.64
C VAL A 47 -13.76 16.53 3.95
N GLN A 48 -14.34 15.51 4.57
CA GLN A 48 -15.08 15.66 5.82
C GLN A 48 -14.42 14.84 6.93
N CYS A 49 -14.34 15.38 8.14
CA CYS A 49 -13.83 14.66 9.29
C CYS A 49 -14.71 14.80 10.52
N LYS A 50 -14.55 13.85 11.45
CA LYS A 50 -15.04 13.97 12.82
C LYS A 50 -13.90 14.41 13.73
N ILE A 51 -14.15 15.42 14.56
CA ILE A 51 -13.17 15.95 15.50
C ILE A 51 -13.71 15.96 16.94
N CYS A 52 -12.90 15.47 17.86
CA CYS A 52 -13.22 15.40 19.27
C CYS A 52 -13.07 16.79 19.93
N PRO A 53 -14.05 17.24 20.72
CA PRO A 53 -13.96 18.48 21.47
C PRO A 53 -12.96 18.39 22.63
N GLU A 54 -12.00 19.32 22.66
CA GLU A 54 -10.91 19.36 23.64
C GLU A 54 -11.38 19.43 25.11
N HIS A 55 -12.35 20.28 25.43
CA HIS A 55 -12.80 20.49 26.82
C HIS A 55 -13.95 19.57 27.25
N ARG A 56 -14.52 18.80 26.33
CA ARG A 56 -15.69 17.93 26.60
C ARG A 56 -15.53 16.60 25.88
N ILE A 57 -14.44 15.89 26.15
CA ILE A 57 -14.00 14.69 25.41
C ILE A 57 -15.08 13.58 25.32
N ARG A 58 -16.06 13.55 26.24
CA ARG A 58 -17.20 12.61 26.22
C ARG A 58 -18.43 13.08 25.43
N SER A 59 -18.40 14.28 24.87
CA SER A 59 -19.51 14.85 24.10
C SER A 59 -19.43 14.48 22.62
N LYS A 60 -20.53 14.72 21.89
CA LYS A 60 -20.64 14.43 20.47
C LYS A 60 -19.49 15.12 19.69
N ASN A 61 -18.85 14.37 18.79
CA ASN A 61 -17.82 14.90 17.91
C ASN A 61 -18.41 15.94 16.95
N TYR A 62 -17.63 16.98 16.67
CA TYR A 62 -17.96 17.95 15.64
C TYR A 62 -17.62 17.41 14.26
N VAL A 63 -18.36 17.87 13.26
CA VAL A 63 -18.09 17.56 11.85
C VAL A 63 -17.51 18.79 11.18
N VAL A 64 -16.34 18.64 10.57
CA VAL A 64 -15.67 19.69 9.80
C VAL A 64 -15.59 19.25 8.34
N CYS A 65 -15.89 20.17 7.43
CA CYS A 65 -15.88 19.98 5.99
C CYS A 65 -14.89 20.95 5.35
N LEU A 66 -13.96 20.43 4.55
CA LEU A 66 -13.04 21.19 3.71
C LEU A 66 -13.43 20.95 2.26
N THR A 67 -13.64 22.02 1.50
CA THR A 67 -13.87 21.96 0.06
C THR A 67 -12.67 22.54 -0.67
N VAL A 68 -12.08 21.74 -1.56
CA VAL A 68 -10.92 22.11 -2.37
C VAL A 68 -11.32 22.06 -3.84
N ASP A 69 -10.93 23.09 -4.58
CA ASP A 69 -10.99 23.09 -6.04
C ASP A 69 -9.68 22.49 -6.56
N GLU A 70 -9.74 21.28 -7.12
CA GLU A 70 -8.57 20.57 -7.63
C GLU A 70 -8.04 21.22 -8.93
N ALA A 71 -8.88 21.92 -9.71
CA ALA A 71 -8.46 22.54 -10.97
C ALA A 71 -7.64 23.81 -10.75
N ASN A 72 -8.00 24.60 -9.73
CA ASN A 72 -7.31 25.83 -9.38
C ASN A 72 -6.31 25.67 -8.21
N GLU A 73 -6.12 24.44 -7.73
CA GLU A 73 -5.26 24.09 -6.58
C GLU A 73 -5.53 24.99 -5.35
N SER A 74 -6.79 25.29 -5.08
CA SER A 74 -7.18 26.28 -4.08
C SER A 74 -8.24 25.76 -3.12
N ILE A 75 -8.14 26.20 -1.86
CA ILE A 75 -9.15 25.89 -0.84
C ILE A 75 -10.31 26.86 -1.02
N VAL A 76 -11.51 26.32 -1.18
CA VAL A 76 -12.75 27.10 -1.35
C VAL A 76 -13.32 27.46 0.01
N SER A 77 -13.55 26.48 0.88
CA SER A 77 -14.11 26.71 2.21
C SER A 77 -13.70 25.68 3.26
N VAL A 78 -13.66 26.10 4.53
CA VAL A 78 -13.52 25.23 5.70
C VAL A 78 -14.64 25.53 6.69
N GLU A 79 -15.58 24.61 6.86
CA GLU A 79 -16.79 24.83 7.64
C GLU A 79 -16.92 23.79 8.75
N CYS A 80 -17.28 24.23 9.96
CA CYS A 80 -17.56 23.34 11.08
C CYS A 80 -19.08 23.36 11.36
N LYS A 81 -19.76 22.24 11.15
CA LYS A 81 -21.23 22.22 11.10
C LYS A 81 -21.92 22.33 12.46
N ASP A 82 -21.28 21.84 13.52
CA ASP A 82 -21.91 21.67 14.85
C ASP A 82 -21.27 22.57 15.93
N CYS A 83 -20.46 23.57 15.58
CA CYS A 83 -19.71 24.39 16.55
C CYS A 83 -20.31 25.80 16.73
N ALA A 84 -20.48 26.25 17.98
CA ALA A 84 -20.97 27.59 18.29
C ALA A 84 -20.10 28.73 17.70
N ALA A 85 -18.81 28.47 17.49
CA ALA A 85 -17.86 29.42 16.89
C ALA A 85 -17.66 29.21 15.37
N ALA A 86 -18.54 28.46 14.70
CA ALA A 86 -18.38 28.13 13.27
C ALA A 86 -18.33 29.38 12.38
N ALA A 87 -19.14 30.40 12.68
CA ALA A 87 -19.24 31.62 11.88
C ALA A 87 -18.05 32.59 12.02
N GLY A 88 -17.29 32.50 13.12
CA GLY A 88 -16.15 33.40 13.42
C GLY A 88 -14.78 32.74 13.27
N GLY A 89 -14.73 31.55 12.66
CA GLY A 89 -13.57 30.68 12.70
C GLY A 89 -13.52 29.91 14.01
N CYS A 90 -13.42 28.58 13.91
CA CYS A 90 -13.31 27.74 15.10
C CYS A 90 -11.99 27.00 15.13
N LYS A 91 -11.55 26.63 16.34
CA LYS A 91 -10.36 25.80 16.54
C LYS A 91 -10.43 24.47 15.77
N HIS A 92 -11.62 23.94 15.56
CA HIS A 92 -11.82 22.67 14.87
C HIS A 92 -11.50 22.77 13.37
N ALA A 93 -11.97 23.84 12.72
CA ALA A 93 -11.67 24.13 11.32
C ALA A 93 -10.17 24.35 11.11
N LEU A 94 -9.54 25.11 12.01
CA LEU A 94 -8.10 25.34 11.96
C LEU A 94 -7.30 24.05 12.21
N ALA A 95 -7.69 23.23 13.18
CA ALA A 95 -7.06 21.95 13.47
C ALA A 95 -7.06 21.04 12.24
N PHE A 96 -8.22 20.94 11.59
CA PHE A 96 -8.40 20.09 10.43
C PHE A 96 -7.61 20.59 9.23
N LEU A 97 -7.61 21.90 8.99
CA LEU A 97 -6.83 22.51 7.92
C LEU A 97 -5.32 22.28 8.10
N MET A 98 -4.80 22.45 9.32
CA MET A 98 -3.40 22.20 9.64
C MET A 98 -3.03 20.73 9.51
N TRP A 99 -3.91 19.85 9.96
CA TRP A 99 -3.73 18.41 9.82
C TRP A 99 -3.68 17.99 8.35
N MET A 100 -4.61 18.48 7.52
CA MET A 100 -4.63 18.18 6.10
C MET A 100 -3.37 18.67 5.39
N HIS A 101 -2.90 19.88 5.69
CA HIS A 101 -1.63 20.39 5.15
C HIS A 101 -0.46 19.45 5.47
N ARG A 102 -0.36 18.94 6.70
CA ARG A 102 0.69 17.98 7.07
C ARG A 102 0.55 16.67 6.30
N ARG A 103 -0.67 16.14 6.17
CA ARG A 103 -0.94 14.90 5.42
C ARG A 103 -0.57 15.02 3.93
N THR A 104 -0.71 16.20 3.34
CA THR A 104 -0.26 16.44 1.96
C THR A 104 1.25 16.54 1.81
N GLU A 105 1.98 16.83 2.90
CA GLU A 105 3.45 16.86 2.93
C GLU A 105 4.06 15.49 3.31
N GLU A 106 3.25 14.54 3.78
CA GLU A 106 3.71 13.18 4.04
C GLU A 106 4.09 12.51 2.71
N PRO A 107 5.29 11.91 2.61
CA PRO A 107 5.68 11.20 1.40
C PRO A 107 4.68 10.07 1.15
N SER A 108 4.37 9.82 -0.12
CA SER A 108 3.38 8.79 -0.44
C SER A 108 3.86 7.43 0.13
N PRO A 109 2.96 6.52 0.55
CA PRO A 109 3.36 5.20 1.05
C PRO A 109 4.20 4.39 0.05
N THR A 110 4.14 4.78 -1.23
CA THR A 110 4.89 4.22 -2.36
C THR A 110 6.18 4.98 -2.68
N GLU A 111 6.43 6.12 -2.06
CA GLU A 111 7.65 6.90 -2.23
C GLU A 111 8.77 6.23 -1.44
N VAL A 112 9.65 5.54 -2.15
CA VAL A 112 10.82 4.89 -1.57
C VAL A 112 11.65 5.97 -0.88
N THR A 113 11.69 5.95 0.46
CA THR A 113 12.57 6.81 1.23
C THR A 113 14.00 6.53 0.81
N SER A 114 14.60 7.44 0.05
CA SER A 114 16.03 7.39 -0.25
C SER A 114 16.81 7.42 1.07
N TYR A 115 17.50 6.33 1.37
CA TYR A 115 18.35 6.20 2.57
C TYR A 115 19.54 7.18 2.56
N TRP A 116 19.79 7.86 1.45
CA TRP A 116 20.81 8.90 1.28
C TRP A 116 20.22 10.31 1.33
N LYS A 117 19.27 10.56 2.23
CA LYS A 117 18.71 11.90 2.43
C LYS A 117 19.81 12.82 2.97
N LYS A 118 20.20 13.83 2.20
CA LYS A 118 21.10 14.88 2.68
C LYS A 118 20.49 15.57 3.92
N PRO A 119 21.30 15.98 4.91
CA PRO A 119 20.80 16.70 6.08
C PRO A 119 19.99 17.94 5.67
N ARG A 120 18.84 18.22 6.32
CA ARG A 120 17.94 19.33 5.95
C ARG A 120 18.65 20.70 5.86
N LEU A 121 19.66 20.92 6.70
CA LEU A 121 20.48 22.14 6.71
C LEU A 121 21.32 22.34 5.43
N SER A 122 21.64 21.27 4.70
CA SER A 122 22.39 21.36 3.45
C SER A 122 21.57 21.91 2.26
N SER A 123 20.25 22.06 2.43
CA SER A 123 19.35 22.65 1.42
C SER A 123 19.19 24.17 1.58
N VAL A 124 19.74 24.77 2.64
CA VAL A 124 19.68 26.22 2.84
C VAL A 124 20.66 26.87 1.87
N GLY A 125 20.13 27.44 0.78
CA GLY A 125 20.90 28.20 -0.22
C GLY A 125 20.98 27.62 -1.62
N THR A 126 20.39 26.44 -1.89
CA THR A 126 20.28 25.90 -3.26
C THR A 126 18.82 25.86 -3.71
N SER A 127 18.53 26.48 -4.86
CA SER A 127 17.17 26.53 -5.45
C SER A 127 16.72 25.20 -6.07
N LEU A 128 17.60 24.19 -6.11
CA LEU A 128 17.34 22.89 -6.70
C LEU A 128 16.82 21.91 -5.64
N LYS A 129 15.50 21.72 -5.64
CA LYS A 129 14.80 20.78 -4.74
C LYS A 129 15.03 19.30 -5.08
N PHE A 130 15.55 18.99 -6.27
CA PHE A 130 15.76 17.63 -6.76
C PHE A 130 16.97 17.57 -7.69
N ILE A 131 17.64 16.41 -7.74
CA ILE A 131 18.68 16.11 -8.73
C ILE A 131 17.94 15.65 -10.00
N THR A 132 18.14 16.36 -11.12
CA THR A 132 17.59 15.93 -12.41
C THR A 132 18.28 14.65 -12.87
N ALA A 133 17.56 13.76 -13.56
CA ALA A 133 18.11 12.51 -14.10
C ALA A 133 19.38 12.74 -14.95
N SER A 134 19.47 13.90 -15.61
CA SER A 134 20.64 14.35 -16.37
C SER A 134 21.91 14.55 -15.53
N GLY A 135 21.80 14.79 -14.21
CA GLY A 135 22.94 14.91 -13.30
C GLY A 135 23.52 13.58 -12.83
N PHE A 136 22.80 12.47 -13.04
CA PHE A 136 23.29 11.12 -12.70
C PHE A 136 24.23 10.54 -13.75
N ILE A 137 24.23 11.08 -14.97
CA ILE A 137 24.93 10.50 -16.11
C ILE A 137 26.23 11.29 -16.37
N LYS A 138 27.38 10.72 -16.01
CA LYS A 138 28.70 11.26 -16.44
C LYS A 138 29.15 10.75 -17.81
N LYS A 139 28.48 9.74 -18.38
CA LYS A 139 28.74 9.22 -19.73
C LYS A 139 27.45 8.69 -20.34
N THR A 140 27.14 9.12 -21.55
CA THR A 140 26.15 8.48 -22.42
C THR A 140 26.57 7.04 -22.68
N VAL A 141 26.04 6.11 -21.91
CA VAL A 141 26.09 4.69 -22.26
C VAL A 141 24.89 4.47 -23.15
N ASN A 142 25.14 4.20 -24.44
CA ASN A 142 24.11 3.62 -25.28
C ASN A 142 23.66 2.33 -24.59
N PRO A 143 22.40 2.20 -24.15
CA PRO A 143 21.97 0.97 -23.51
C PRO A 143 22.18 -0.14 -24.55
N PRO A 144 23.01 -1.16 -24.26
CA PRO A 144 22.99 -2.34 -25.10
C PRO A 144 21.54 -2.83 -25.11
N ILE A 145 21.02 -3.12 -26.30
CA ILE A 145 19.74 -3.83 -26.43
C ILE A 145 19.98 -5.18 -25.76
N CYS A 146 19.66 -5.25 -24.48
CA CYS A 146 19.85 -6.45 -23.69
C CYS A 146 18.57 -7.25 -23.90
N ASP A 147 18.67 -8.34 -24.64
CA ASP A 147 17.62 -9.33 -24.66
C ASP A 147 17.34 -9.76 -23.21
N ILE A 148 16.08 -9.67 -22.78
CA ILE A 148 15.68 -9.98 -21.40
C ILE A 148 16.13 -11.40 -21.02
N SER A 149 16.19 -12.30 -22.00
CA SER A 149 16.67 -13.67 -21.83
C SER A 149 18.17 -13.72 -21.47
N SER A 150 19.01 -12.92 -22.14
CA SER A 150 20.46 -12.91 -21.93
C SER A 150 20.83 -12.24 -20.61
N PHE A 151 20.14 -11.15 -20.24
CA PHE A 151 20.30 -10.51 -18.94
C PHE A 151 20.05 -11.46 -17.79
N ARG A 152 18.96 -12.24 -17.85
CA ARG A 152 18.60 -13.19 -16.78
C ARG A 152 19.69 -14.26 -16.62
N ASN A 153 20.21 -14.77 -17.73
CA ASN A 153 21.23 -15.81 -17.71
C ASN A 153 22.56 -15.28 -17.16
N GLU A 154 22.96 -14.07 -17.56
CA GLU A 154 24.16 -13.39 -17.05
C GLU A 154 24.03 -13.05 -15.56
N LEU A 155 22.88 -12.54 -15.12
CA LEU A 155 22.61 -12.28 -13.71
C LEU A 155 22.66 -13.57 -12.88
N THR A 156 22.17 -14.67 -13.44
CA THR A 156 22.18 -15.98 -12.76
C THR A 156 23.61 -16.51 -12.64
N SER A 157 24.43 -16.43 -13.68
CA SER A 157 25.83 -16.90 -13.64
C SER A 157 26.71 -16.05 -12.72
N VAL A 158 26.51 -14.74 -12.69
CA VAL A 158 27.17 -13.83 -11.73
C VAL A 158 26.71 -14.13 -10.30
N GLY A 159 25.40 -14.39 -10.13
CA GLY A 159 24.81 -14.78 -8.86
C GLY A 159 25.37 -16.07 -8.28
N GLU A 160 25.50 -17.11 -9.12
CA GLU A 160 26.07 -18.42 -8.75
C GLU A 160 27.57 -18.32 -8.43
N SER A 161 28.35 -17.63 -9.27
CA SER A 161 29.79 -17.45 -9.05
C SER A 161 30.10 -16.62 -7.79
N SER A 162 29.21 -15.70 -7.42
CA SER A 162 29.32 -14.87 -6.22
C SER A 162 28.62 -15.47 -4.99
N ASN A 163 28.03 -16.67 -5.12
CA ASN A 163 27.28 -17.37 -4.06
C ASN A 163 26.20 -16.51 -3.37
N LEU A 164 25.46 -15.73 -4.16
CA LEU A 164 24.43 -14.81 -3.68
C LEU A 164 23.09 -15.53 -3.47
N THR A 165 22.50 -15.38 -2.28
CA THR A 165 21.23 -16.01 -1.89
C THR A 165 20.04 -15.05 -2.01
N GLY A 166 19.92 -14.34 -3.13
CA GLY A 166 18.81 -13.42 -3.40
C GLY A 166 17.53 -14.14 -3.84
N HIS A 167 16.37 -13.51 -3.60
CA HIS A 167 15.08 -14.03 -4.08
C HIS A 167 15.08 -14.33 -5.58
N LEU A 168 15.66 -13.44 -6.40
CA LEU A 168 15.75 -13.64 -7.86
C LEU A 168 16.54 -14.90 -8.22
N ILE A 169 17.69 -15.12 -7.58
CA ILE A 169 18.57 -16.27 -7.85
C ILE A 169 17.89 -17.57 -7.41
N LYS A 170 17.18 -17.57 -6.28
CA LYS A 170 16.37 -18.72 -5.80
C LYS A 170 15.32 -19.19 -6.82
N TYR A 171 14.80 -18.29 -7.66
CA TYR A 171 13.82 -18.65 -8.69
C TYR A 171 14.43 -18.83 -10.09
N ALA A 172 15.71 -18.51 -10.29
CA ALA A 172 16.36 -18.52 -11.59
C ALA A 172 17.45 -19.58 -11.74
N SER A 173 18.15 -19.91 -10.65
CA SER A 173 19.23 -20.89 -10.64
C SER A 173 18.70 -22.27 -10.26
N ALA A 174 19.11 -23.28 -11.04
CA ALA A 174 18.87 -24.69 -10.73
C ALA A 174 19.72 -25.18 -9.53
N THR A 175 20.80 -24.45 -9.20
CA THR A 175 21.76 -24.79 -8.14
C THR A 175 21.16 -24.65 -6.74
N TYR A 176 20.16 -23.78 -6.58
CA TYR A 176 19.46 -23.55 -5.30
C TYR A 176 18.09 -24.23 -5.25
N GLU A 177 17.82 -25.20 -6.12
CA GLU A 177 16.58 -25.98 -6.06
C GLU A 177 16.50 -26.76 -4.74
N ASP A 178 15.60 -26.31 -3.87
CA ASP A 178 15.24 -27.05 -2.67
C ASP A 178 14.52 -28.35 -3.06
N ALA A 179 14.79 -29.44 -2.36
CA ALA A 179 14.16 -30.74 -2.61
C ALA A 179 12.62 -30.66 -2.54
N PHE A 180 12.08 -29.69 -1.80
CA PHE A 180 10.65 -29.43 -1.67
C PHE A 180 10.04 -28.60 -2.80
N GLU A 181 10.82 -28.13 -3.79
CA GLU A 181 10.26 -27.44 -4.96
C GLU A 181 9.34 -28.35 -5.77
N LYS A 182 9.59 -29.67 -5.74
CA LYS A 182 8.71 -30.70 -6.32
C LYS A 182 7.34 -30.77 -5.65
N LEU A 183 7.16 -30.15 -4.48
CA LEU A 183 5.89 -30.05 -3.78
C LEU A 183 5.22 -28.68 -3.97
N SER A 184 5.96 -27.64 -4.35
CA SER A 184 5.39 -26.30 -4.57
C SER A 184 4.54 -26.28 -5.83
N LEU A 185 3.27 -25.85 -5.70
CA LEU A 185 2.35 -25.81 -6.83
C LEU A 185 2.82 -24.81 -7.90
N TYR A 186 3.34 -23.66 -7.48
CA TYR A 186 3.88 -22.64 -8.37
C TYR A 186 5.05 -23.17 -9.21
N LYS A 187 6.00 -23.86 -8.56
CA LYS A 187 7.16 -24.46 -9.23
C LYS A 187 6.75 -25.59 -10.17
N LEU A 188 5.81 -26.43 -9.77
CA LEU A 188 5.26 -27.48 -10.63
C LEU A 188 4.56 -26.89 -11.87
N MET A 189 3.77 -25.83 -11.71
CA MET A 189 3.12 -25.16 -12.85
C MET A 189 4.13 -24.56 -13.82
N LEU A 190 5.19 -23.91 -13.31
CA LEU A 190 6.29 -23.41 -14.12
C LEU A 190 6.97 -24.53 -14.90
N ARG A 191 7.31 -25.65 -14.24
CA ARG A 191 7.93 -26.80 -14.89
C ARG A 191 7.01 -27.43 -15.94
N PHE A 192 5.73 -27.59 -15.62
CA PHE A 192 4.73 -28.11 -16.54
C PHE A 192 4.59 -27.20 -17.77
N ARG A 193 4.61 -25.88 -17.58
CA ARG A 193 4.58 -24.93 -18.68
C ARG A 193 5.84 -24.99 -19.54
N ASN A 194 7.01 -25.15 -18.92
CA ASN A 194 8.29 -25.25 -19.62
C ASN A 194 8.40 -26.52 -20.49
N ILE A 195 7.72 -27.61 -20.11
CA ILE A 195 7.63 -28.81 -20.95
C ILE A 195 6.50 -28.74 -22.00
N GLY A 196 5.84 -27.57 -22.13
CA GLY A 196 4.77 -27.36 -23.11
C GLY A 196 3.38 -27.81 -22.67
N GLY A 197 3.18 -28.11 -21.39
CA GLY A 197 1.89 -28.52 -20.85
C GLY A 197 0.84 -27.41 -20.86
N ILE A 198 -0.39 -27.77 -21.21
CA ILE A 198 -1.53 -26.84 -21.32
C ILE A 198 -2.75 -27.36 -20.54
N GLU A 199 -3.04 -28.66 -20.62
CA GLU A 199 -4.26 -29.24 -20.08
C GLU A 199 -4.18 -29.54 -18.57
N CYS A 200 -5.30 -29.35 -17.88
CA CYS A 200 -5.38 -29.55 -16.42
C CYS A 200 -5.15 -31.02 -16.01
N ASP A 201 -5.73 -31.98 -16.74
CA ASP A 201 -5.60 -33.40 -16.40
C ASP A 201 -4.16 -33.90 -16.56
N GLU A 202 -3.46 -33.38 -17.56
CA GLU A 202 -2.04 -33.64 -17.77
C GLU A 202 -1.19 -33.06 -16.65
N PHE A 203 -1.54 -31.86 -16.16
CA PHE A 203 -0.87 -31.26 -15.01
C PHE A 203 -1.00 -32.12 -13.75
N ILE A 204 -2.19 -32.67 -13.47
CA ILE A 204 -2.39 -33.53 -12.30
C ILE A 204 -1.55 -34.81 -12.40
N LYS A 205 -1.49 -35.43 -13.58
CA LYS A 205 -0.63 -36.60 -13.84
C LYS A 205 0.84 -36.23 -13.65
N PHE A 206 1.29 -35.12 -14.23
CA PHE A 206 2.66 -34.62 -14.08
C PHE A 206 3.00 -34.38 -12.61
N ALA A 207 2.16 -33.66 -11.87
CA ALA A 207 2.36 -33.39 -10.45
C ALA A 207 2.48 -34.68 -9.63
N ALA A 208 1.62 -35.67 -9.88
CA ALA A 208 1.69 -36.97 -9.23
C ALA A 208 3.02 -37.69 -9.48
N THR A 209 3.63 -37.56 -10.66
CA THR A 209 4.96 -38.15 -10.95
C THR A 209 6.11 -37.45 -10.22
N GLN A 210 5.95 -36.17 -9.84
CA GLN A 210 6.99 -35.39 -9.20
C GLN A 210 6.95 -35.49 -7.67
N MET A 211 5.78 -35.72 -7.08
CA MET A 211 5.56 -35.77 -5.64
C MET A 211 5.82 -37.16 -5.05
N ASN A 212 6.90 -37.30 -4.28
CA ASN A 212 7.22 -38.56 -3.59
C ASN A 212 6.68 -38.58 -2.16
N ASN A 213 6.18 -39.74 -1.69
CA ASN A 213 5.68 -39.93 -0.32
C ASN A 213 6.75 -39.64 0.75
N SER A 214 8.02 -39.98 0.49
CA SER A 214 9.12 -39.67 1.39
C SER A 214 9.35 -38.15 1.53
N LEU A 215 9.27 -37.41 0.41
CA LEU A 215 9.37 -35.95 0.40
C LEU A 215 8.19 -35.30 1.15
N CYS A 216 6.97 -35.81 0.95
CA CYS A 216 5.80 -35.34 1.70
C CYS A 216 5.95 -35.53 3.21
N THR A 217 6.51 -36.67 3.64
CA THR A 217 6.75 -36.96 5.05
C THR A 217 7.82 -36.04 5.65
N GLU A 218 8.90 -35.77 4.91
CA GLU A 218 9.93 -34.84 5.36
C GLU A 218 9.43 -33.39 5.37
N ALA A 219 8.59 -33.00 4.40
CA ALA A 219 7.96 -31.70 4.36
C ALA A 219 7.03 -31.47 5.56
N GLU A 220 6.26 -32.49 5.97
CA GLU A 220 5.47 -32.46 7.20
C GLU A 220 6.36 -32.15 8.39
N LYS A 221 7.43 -32.92 8.59
CA LYS A 221 8.37 -32.73 9.71
C LYS A 221 8.94 -31.32 9.77
N ARG A 222 9.39 -30.78 8.62
CA ARG A 222 9.97 -29.43 8.53
C ARG A 222 8.96 -28.31 8.69
N THR A 223 7.67 -28.59 8.54
CA THR A 223 6.61 -27.59 8.66
C THR A 223 5.75 -27.73 9.91
N ARG A 224 6.16 -28.55 10.89
CA ARG A 224 5.50 -28.67 12.20
C ARG A 224 5.40 -27.36 12.98
N ALA A 225 6.35 -26.45 12.77
CA ALA A 225 6.31 -25.09 13.32
C ALA A 225 5.29 -24.16 12.62
N GLN A 226 4.52 -24.69 11.65
CA GLN A 226 3.46 -24.00 10.92
C GLN A 226 3.92 -22.65 10.37
N SER A 227 3.25 -21.55 10.72
CA SER A 227 3.50 -20.20 10.20
C SER A 227 4.89 -19.65 10.47
N ILE A 228 5.65 -20.26 11.40
CA ILE A 228 7.03 -19.87 11.69
C ILE A 228 7.97 -20.41 10.61
N ALA A 229 7.65 -21.54 9.97
CA ALA A 229 8.46 -22.14 8.92
C ALA A 229 8.22 -21.46 7.56
N PRO A 230 9.25 -20.93 6.87
CA PRO A 230 9.08 -20.35 5.53
C PRO A 230 8.51 -21.34 4.51
N LEU A 231 8.92 -22.61 4.60
CA LEU A 231 8.43 -23.69 3.74
C LEU A 231 6.91 -23.91 3.88
N TRP A 232 6.31 -23.62 5.04
CA TRP A 232 4.87 -23.75 5.24
C TRP A 232 4.07 -22.78 4.36
N HIS A 233 4.57 -21.56 4.19
CA HIS A 233 3.92 -20.56 3.33
C HIS A 233 4.00 -20.96 1.86
N GLU A 234 5.17 -21.42 1.42
CA GLU A 234 5.39 -21.90 0.04
C GLU A 234 4.47 -23.09 -0.30
N LEU A 235 4.37 -24.08 0.59
CA LEU A 235 3.56 -25.27 0.34
C LEU A 235 2.05 -24.99 0.38
N ARG A 236 1.60 -23.95 1.08
CA ARG A 236 0.19 -23.55 1.08
C ARG A 236 -0.16 -22.64 -0.09
N TYR A 237 0.83 -22.04 -0.74
CA TYR A 237 0.60 -21.20 -1.91
C TYR A 237 -0.06 -22.01 -3.03
N GLY A 238 -1.21 -21.52 -3.50
CA GLY A 238 -2.01 -22.17 -4.55
C GLY A 238 -2.81 -23.39 -4.11
N ARG A 239 -2.71 -23.85 -2.85
CA ARG A 239 -3.48 -25.01 -2.36
C ARG A 239 -4.71 -24.56 -1.58
N ILE A 240 -5.82 -25.28 -1.81
CA ILE A 240 -7.00 -25.18 -0.95
C ILE A 240 -6.67 -25.85 0.39
N THR A 241 -6.79 -25.08 1.46
CA THR A 241 -6.54 -25.56 2.82
C THR A 241 -7.84 -25.87 3.53
N ALA A 242 -7.82 -26.79 4.51
CA ALA A 242 -9.02 -27.20 5.24
C ALA A 242 -9.81 -26.01 5.82
N SER A 243 -9.11 -25.00 6.36
CA SER A 243 -9.72 -23.77 6.88
C SER A 243 -10.47 -22.93 5.84
N LYS A 244 -10.22 -23.16 4.54
CA LYS A 244 -10.86 -22.46 3.42
C LYS A 244 -11.83 -23.32 2.63
N LEU A 245 -11.91 -24.62 2.92
CA LEU A 245 -12.76 -25.56 2.19
C LEU A 245 -14.25 -25.19 2.31
N PHE A 246 -14.71 -24.81 3.52
CA PHE A 246 -16.10 -24.42 3.75
C PHE A 246 -16.49 -23.17 2.95
N GLU A 247 -15.62 -22.14 2.96
CA GLU A 247 -15.84 -20.89 2.19
C GLU A 247 -15.93 -21.18 0.69
N ILE A 248 -15.06 -22.06 0.17
CA ILE A 248 -15.04 -22.43 -1.25
C ILE A 248 -16.27 -23.25 -1.64
N ALA A 249 -16.68 -24.22 -0.81
CA ALA A 249 -17.84 -25.06 -1.10
C ALA A 249 -19.16 -24.28 -1.17
N HIS A 250 -19.25 -23.13 -0.50
CA HIS A 250 -20.44 -22.25 -0.49
C HIS A 250 -20.27 -21.02 -1.37
N CYS A 251 -19.22 -20.97 -2.20
CA CYS A 251 -18.99 -19.90 -3.15
C CYS A 251 -20.04 -19.93 -4.27
N LYS A 252 -20.80 -18.85 -4.41
CA LYS A 252 -21.85 -18.71 -5.44
C LYS A 252 -21.40 -17.91 -6.67
N THR A 253 -20.11 -17.58 -6.80
CA THR A 253 -19.63 -16.80 -7.95
C THR A 253 -19.56 -17.66 -9.20
N PRO A 254 -20.07 -17.17 -10.36
CA PRO A 254 -20.23 -17.98 -11.58
C PRO A 254 -18.92 -18.43 -12.22
N GLU A 255 -17.78 -17.83 -11.87
CA GLU A 255 -16.46 -18.27 -12.33
C GLU A 255 -15.69 -19.10 -11.28
N GLY A 256 -16.30 -19.43 -10.13
CA GLY A 256 -15.58 -20.03 -9.00
C GLY A 256 -14.44 -19.15 -8.45
N ARG A 257 -14.30 -17.92 -8.96
CA ARG A 257 -13.26 -16.96 -8.63
C ARG A 257 -13.63 -16.28 -7.31
N TYR A 258 -13.47 -17.01 -6.20
CA TYR A 258 -13.24 -16.34 -4.93
C TYR A 258 -11.86 -15.69 -5.06
N GLY A 259 -11.75 -14.35 -5.06
CA GLY A 259 -10.52 -13.60 -5.38
C GLY A 259 -9.32 -13.82 -4.42
N ARG A 260 -9.26 -14.93 -3.69
CA ARG A 260 -8.39 -15.20 -2.54
C ARG A 260 -8.14 -16.70 -2.31
N ILE A 261 -7.90 -17.51 -3.35
CA ILE A 261 -7.66 -18.96 -3.19
C ILE A 261 -6.20 -19.30 -2.83
N THR A 262 -5.26 -18.36 -2.89
CA THR A 262 -3.89 -18.58 -2.43
C THR A 262 -3.77 -18.27 -0.93
N ALA A 263 -3.16 -19.18 -0.16
CA ALA A 263 -2.98 -19.06 1.29
C ALA A 263 -2.11 -17.88 1.78
N SER A 264 -1.66 -17.04 0.86
CA SER A 264 -1.04 -15.76 1.18
C SER A 264 -2.15 -14.83 1.65
N LYS A 265 -2.05 -14.37 2.90
CA LYS A 265 -2.88 -13.31 3.46
C LYS A 265 -2.59 -12.01 2.68
N LEU A 266 -3.20 -11.85 1.50
CA LEU A 266 -3.24 -10.57 0.82
C LEU A 266 -4.14 -9.66 1.66
N PHE A 267 -3.53 -8.57 2.13
CA PHE A 267 -4.13 -7.47 2.86
C PHE A 267 -5.58 -7.23 2.44
N GLU A 268 -6.43 -6.99 3.43
CA GLU A 268 -7.85 -6.65 3.26
C GLU A 268 -8.03 -5.46 2.33
N ILE A 269 -8.45 -5.73 1.10
CA ILE A 269 -9.27 -4.80 0.34
C ILE A 269 -10.71 -5.21 0.64
N ALA A 270 -11.20 -4.73 1.78
CA ALA A 270 -12.62 -4.77 2.09
C ALA A 270 -13.31 -3.62 1.35
N HIS A 271 -14.42 -3.96 0.70
CA HIS A 271 -15.43 -3.07 0.10
C HIS A 271 -15.22 -2.61 -1.35
N CYS A 272 -15.49 -3.52 -2.29
CA CYS A 272 -16.27 -3.16 -3.47
C CYS A 272 -17.63 -3.85 -3.37
N LYS A 273 -18.64 -3.15 -2.82
CA LYS A 273 -20.03 -3.44 -3.14
C LYS A 273 -20.33 -2.73 -4.46
N THR A 274 -20.66 -3.48 -5.49
CA THR A 274 -21.30 -2.93 -6.68
C THR A 274 -22.70 -2.42 -6.28
N PRO A 275 -23.09 -1.19 -6.64
CA PRO A 275 -24.44 -0.72 -6.42
C PRO A 275 -25.34 -1.29 -7.53
N GLU A 276 -26.10 -2.33 -7.21
CA GLU A 276 -27.27 -2.70 -8.00
C GLU A 276 -28.46 -1.82 -7.55
N GLY A 277 -28.96 -1.03 -8.50
CA GLY A 277 -30.37 -0.66 -8.64
C GLY A 277 -30.97 0.29 -7.62
N TYR A 278 -31.11 1.57 -8.00
CA TYR A 278 -32.34 2.34 -7.75
C TYR A 278 -32.51 3.37 -8.89
N PHE A 279 -33.10 2.90 -9.98
CA PHE A 279 -33.97 3.72 -10.83
C PHE A 279 -35.39 3.54 -10.31
N SER A 280 -35.91 4.58 -9.66
CA SER A 280 -37.32 4.98 -9.61
C SER A 280 -37.43 6.25 -8.78
#